data_AF-A0A7H8K6T3-F1
#
_entry.id   AF-A0A7H8K6T3-F1
#
_cell.length_a   1.000
_cell.length_b   1.000
_cell.length_c   1.000
_cell.angle_alpha   90.00
_cell.angle_beta   90.00
_cell.angle_gamma   90.00
#
_symmetry.space_group_name_H-M   'P 1'
#
loop_
_entity.id
_entity.type
_entity.pdbx_description
1 polymer ?
#
loop_
_entity_poly.entity_id
_entity_poly.type
_entity_poly.pdbx_seq_one_letter_code
_entity_poly.pdbx_strand_id
1 'polypeptide(L)'
;MGRVFAAIAAALGAAIIAPITTGTPAHAGYTWCGSGVNSWGDGRVAWGSCEGVTSPTRWRLVVTCTWGQSRTSSWFYGSGRTDVSCPAWTVVTGHWTEAIG
;
A
#
# COMPACT_ATOMS: atom_id res chain seq x y z
N MET A 1 -8.57 -66.30 16.25
CA MET A 1 -8.81 -65.26 17.26
C MET A 1 -7.81 -64.14 17.02
N GLY A 2 -8.13 -62.88 16.77
CA GLY A 2 -9.40 -62.17 16.90
C GLY A 2 -9.11 -60.76 17.42
N ARG A 3 -9.62 -59.77 16.68
CA ARG A 3 -10.05 -58.42 17.11
C ARG A 3 -9.02 -57.27 17.10
N VAL A 4 -9.34 -56.39 16.15
CA VAL A 4 -9.02 -54.98 15.92
C VAL A 4 -9.25 -54.09 17.16
N PHE A 5 -8.79 -52.82 17.06
CA PHE A 5 -9.08 -51.61 17.87
C PHE A 5 -7.96 -51.25 18.88
N ALA A 6 -7.39 -50.04 18.92
CA ALA A 6 -7.80 -48.75 18.40
C ALA A 6 -6.59 -47.85 18.10
N ALA A 7 -6.70 -47.08 17.01
CA ALA A 7 -5.90 -45.89 16.77
C ALA A 7 -6.41 -44.77 17.70
N ILE A 8 -5.50 -44.08 18.40
CA ILE A 8 -5.79 -42.77 18.99
C ILE A 8 -4.69 -41.82 18.53
N ALA A 9 -5.17 -40.84 17.77
CA ALA A 9 -4.43 -39.73 17.23
C ALA A 9 -3.89 -38.81 18.34
N ALA A 10 -2.67 -38.31 18.14
CA ALA A 10 -2.25 -37.03 18.67
C ALA A 10 -1.37 -36.35 17.61
N ALA A 11 -1.98 -36.01 16.47
CA ALA A 11 -1.45 -35.00 15.58
C ALA A 11 -1.66 -33.64 16.27
N LEU A 12 -0.74 -33.28 17.16
CA LEU A 12 -0.66 -31.92 17.70
C LEU A 12 -0.14 -31.02 16.58
N GLY A 13 -1.07 -30.28 16.00
CA GLY A 13 -0.86 -29.40 14.87
C GLY A 13 0.27 -28.41 15.14
N ALA A 14 1.33 -28.53 14.34
CA ALA A 14 2.13 -27.37 14.00
C ALA A 14 1.23 -26.47 13.15
N ALA A 15 0.54 -25.53 13.79
CA ALA A 15 -0.04 -24.39 13.09
C ALA A 15 1.13 -23.59 12.51
N ILE A 16 1.56 -23.99 11.31
CA ILE A 16 2.40 -23.14 10.48
C ILE A 16 1.51 -21.96 10.14
N ILE A 17 1.69 -20.86 10.88
CA ILE A 17 1.24 -19.55 10.43
C ILE A 17 2.11 -19.27 9.20
N ALA A 18 1.66 -19.75 8.05
CA ALA A 18 2.22 -19.32 6.79
C ALA A 18 2.01 -17.81 6.77
N PRO A 19 3.07 -16.99 6.60
CA PRO A 19 2.84 -15.61 6.27
C PRO A 19 2.00 -15.63 5.01
N ILE A 20 0.78 -15.13 5.11
CA ILE A 20 0.02 -14.71 3.95
C ILE A 20 0.86 -13.57 3.40
N THR A 21 1.78 -13.89 2.49
CA THR A 21 2.33 -12.92 1.58
C THR A 21 1.11 -12.45 0.80
N THR A 22 0.53 -11.34 1.26
CA THR A 22 -0.30 -10.50 0.42
C THR A 22 0.66 -10.07 -0.67
N GLY A 23 0.74 -10.87 -1.73
CA GLY A 23 1.35 -10.44 -2.97
C GLY A 23 0.61 -9.16 -3.31
N THR A 24 1.28 -8.02 -3.11
CA THR A 24 0.89 -6.81 -3.80
C THR A 24 0.71 -7.24 -5.24
N PRO A 25 -0.45 -6.99 -5.89
CA PRO A 25 -0.56 -7.24 -7.31
C PRO A 25 0.66 -6.56 -7.93
N ALA A 26 1.54 -7.36 -8.53
CA ALA A 26 2.65 -6.86 -9.30
C ALA A 26 1.99 -6.20 -10.51
N HIS A 27 1.58 -4.94 -10.35
CA HIS A 27 1.02 -4.14 -11.41
C HIS A 27 2.18 -3.91 -12.38
N ALA A 28 2.22 -4.74 -13.42
CA ALA A 28 3.11 -4.56 -14.55
C ALA A 28 2.73 -3.23 -15.21
N GLY A 29 3.61 -2.25 -15.07
CA GLY A 29 3.41 -0.92 -15.64
C GLY A 29 3.90 0.23 -14.79
N TYR A 30 4.68 -0.04 -13.73
CA TYR A 30 5.63 0.90 -13.13
C TYR A 30 6.87 0.17 -12.60
N THR A 31 8.03 0.82 -12.62
CA THR A 31 9.28 0.32 -12.06
C THR A 31 9.36 0.56 -10.57
N TRP A 32 8.90 1.74 -10.12
CA TRP A 32 8.91 2.11 -8.72
C TRP A 32 7.80 3.12 -8.44
N CYS A 33 7.18 3.03 -7.26
CA CYS A 33 6.29 4.05 -6.74
C CYS A 33 6.59 4.24 -5.26
N GLY A 34 6.71 5.49 -4.84
CA GLY A 34 6.98 5.86 -3.47
C GLY A 34 6.21 7.10 -3.06
N SER A 35 5.97 7.22 -1.77
CA SER A 35 5.37 8.39 -1.15
C SER A 35 6.10 8.74 0.13
N GLY A 36 6.05 10.01 0.52
CA GLY A 36 6.57 10.47 1.79
C GLY A 36 5.88 11.75 2.25
N VAL A 37 6.31 12.25 3.40
CA VAL A 37 5.93 13.58 3.92
C VAL A 37 7.11 14.52 3.74
N ASN A 38 6.86 15.74 3.27
CA ASN A 38 7.88 16.78 3.20
C ASN A 38 8.17 17.27 4.63
N SER A 39 9.34 16.87 5.15
CA SER A 39 9.79 17.18 6.51
C SER A 39 10.24 18.63 6.71
N TRP A 40 10.32 19.41 5.63
CA TRP A 40 10.86 20.78 5.64
C TRP A 40 9.78 21.84 5.95
N GLY A 41 8.59 21.42 6.39
CA GLY A 41 7.50 22.29 6.84
C GLY A 41 6.71 21.65 7.99
N ASP A 42 5.50 22.14 8.27
CA ASP A 42 4.63 21.65 9.36
C ASP A 42 4.09 20.20 9.17
N GLY A 43 4.71 19.37 8.33
CA GLY A 43 4.23 18.01 8.02
C GLY A 43 2.91 17.98 7.24
N ARG A 44 2.54 19.08 6.57
CA ARG A 44 1.25 19.25 5.88
C ARG A 44 1.26 18.85 4.42
N VAL A 45 2.45 18.62 3.87
CA VAL A 45 2.61 18.31 2.44
C VAL A 45 3.16 16.89 2.35
N ALA A 46 2.43 16.03 1.67
CA ALA A 46 2.93 14.73 1.25
C ALA A 46 3.35 14.80 -0.21
N TRP A 47 4.32 13.97 -0.56
CA TRP A 47 4.78 13.79 -1.92
C TRP A 47 4.57 12.35 -2.37
N GLY A 48 4.40 12.19 -3.66
CA GLY A 48 4.27 10.92 -4.34
C GLY A 48 5.09 10.96 -5.61
N SER A 49 5.75 9.87 -5.93
CA SER A 49 6.57 9.76 -7.13
C SER A 49 6.47 8.35 -7.67
N CYS A 50 6.31 8.22 -8.98
CA CYS A 50 6.39 6.94 -9.66
C CYS A 50 7.32 7.04 -10.87
N GLU A 51 8.06 5.97 -11.11
CA GLU A 51 8.98 5.80 -12.24
C GLU A 51 8.63 4.54 -13.04
N GLY A 52 9.00 4.55 -14.32
CA GLY A 52 8.73 3.47 -15.26
C GLY A 52 7.26 3.26 -15.57
N VAL A 53 6.42 4.29 -15.37
CA VAL A 53 4.98 4.17 -15.59
C VAL A 53 4.70 4.10 -17.09
N THR A 54 4.16 2.98 -17.56
CA THR A 54 3.83 2.76 -18.98
C THR A 54 2.33 2.61 -19.16
N SER A 55 1.80 3.09 -20.28
CA SER A 55 0.38 2.91 -20.61
C SER A 55 0.00 1.41 -20.64
N PRO A 56 -1.21 1.03 -20.16
CA PRO A 56 -2.31 1.89 -19.70
C PRO A 56 -2.22 2.32 -18.22
N THR A 57 -1.13 1.97 -17.53
CA THR A 57 -0.99 2.22 -16.10
C THR A 57 -0.99 3.71 -15.78
N ARG A 58 -1.70 4.04 -14.71
CA ARG A 58 -1.77 5.38 -14.15
C ARG A 58 -1.66 5.33 -12.65
N TRP A 59 -1.18 6.40 -12.05
CA TRP A 59 -1.00 6.50 -10.61
C TRP A 59 -1.50 7.82 -10.06
N ARG A 60 -1.78 7.87 -8.77
CA ARG A 60 -2.09 9.11 -8.04
C ARG A 60 -1.57 9.03 -6.62
N LEU A 61 -1.33 10.19 -6.03
CA LEU A 61 -1.04 10.31 -4.61
C LEU A 61 -2.34 10.45 -3.82
N VAL A 62 -2.51 9.60 -2.81
CA VAL A 62 -3.57 9.69 -1.82
C VAL A 62 -2.97 10.09 -0.49
N VAL A 63 -3.56 11.10 0.15
CA VAL A 63 -3.11 11.67 1.41
C VAL A 63 -4.27 11.72 2.38
N THR A 64 -4.06 11.15 3.56
CA THR A 64 -4.96 11.30 4.71
C THR A 64 -4.38 12.36 5.62
N CYS A 65 -5.23 13.31 5.99
CA CYS A 65 -4.94 14.41 6.89
C CYS A 65 -5.55 14.13 8.27
N THR A 66 -5.18 14.94 9.25
CA THR A 66 -5.81 14.92 10.58
C THR A 66 -7.34 15.03 10.47
N TRP A 67 -8.04 14.41 11.42
CA TRP A 67 -9.51 14.36 11.47
C TRP A 67 -10.17 13.58 10.32
N GLY A 68 -9.40 12.69 9.66
CA GLY A 68 -9.94 11.77 8.64
C GLY A 68 -10.24 12.44 7.30
N GLN A 69 -9.77 13.66 7.07
CA GLN A 69 -9.92 14.30 5.76
C GLN A 69 -8.95 13.70 4.75
N SER A 70 -9.38 13.53 3.51
CA SER A 70 -8.57 12.95 2.45
C SER A 70 -8.36 13.95 1.32
N ARG A 71 -7.13 14.00 0.80
CA ARG A 71 -6.76 14.74 -0.40
C ARG A 71 -6.15 13.77 -1.40
N THR A 72 -6.54 13.88 -2.65
CA THR A 72 -5.99 13.07 -3.73
C THR A 72 -5.49 13.95 -4.84
N SER A 73 -4.39 13.55 -5.47
CA SER A 73 -3.97 14.14 -6.73
C SER A 73 -4.85 13.66 -7.89
N SER A 74 -4.75 14.34 -9.01
CA SER A 74 -5.18 13.79 -10.31
C SER A 74 -4.43 12.50 -10.64
N TRP A 75 -4.97 11.74 -11.57
CA TRP A 75 -4.27 10.59 -12.16
C TRP A 75 -3.17 11.04 -13.11
N PHE A 76 -2.00 10.44 -12.97
CA PHE A 76 -0.82 10.61 -13.81
C PHE A 76 -0.64 9.36 -14.67
N TYR A 77 -0.37 9.56 -15.95
CA TYR A 77 -0.28 8.48 -16.96
C TYR A 77 1.17 8.15 -17.37
N GLY A 78 2.14 8.63 -16.57
CA GLY A 78 3.56 8.48 -16.84
C GLY A 78 4.37 8.74 -15.58
N SER A 79 5.69 8.57 -15.70
CA SER A 79 6.62 8.81 -14.59
C SER A 79 6.58 10.28 -14.17
N GLY A 80 6.68 10.54 -12.87
CA GLY A 80 6.71 11.90 -12.35
C GLY A 80 6.61 11.97 -10.84
N ARG A 81 6.58 13.21 -10.34
CA ARG A 81 6.39 13.55 -8.94
C ARG A 81 5.21 14.51 -8.79
N THR A 82 4.47 14.37 -7.71
CA THR A 82 3.42 15.31 -7.30
C THR A 82 3.49 15.54 -5.80
N ASP A 83 3.03 16.72 -5.39
CA ASP A 83 2.88 17.10 -4.00
C ASP A 83 1.41 17.42 -3.73
N VAL A 84 0.89 16.96 -2.59
CA VAL A 84 -0.49 17.20 -2.16
C VAL A 84 -0.45 17.76 -0.74
N SER A 85 -1.11 18.89 -0.55
CA SER A 85 -1.17 19.58 0.73
C SER A 85 -2.50 19.33 1.44
N CYS A 86 -2.39 18.98 2.71
CA CYS A 86 -3.49 18.97 3.65
C CYS A 86 -3.98 20.41 3.95
N PRO A 87 -5.28 20.61 4.24
CA PRO A 87 -5.82 21.91 4.62
C PRO A 87 -5.05 22.57 5.78
N ALA A 88 -5.22 23.89 5.92
CA ALA A 88 -4.63 24.63 7.04
C ALA A 88 -4.96 23.96 8.38
N TRP A 89 -3.96 23.89 9.27
CA TRP A 89 -4.06 23.30 10.63
C TRP A 89 -4.19 21.77 10.70
N THR A 90 -4.19 21.07 9.56
CA THR A 90 -4.08 19.61 9.51
C THR A 90 -2.69 19.18 9.07
N VAL A 91 -2.23 18.04 9.58
CA VAL A 91 -0.98 17.39 9.15
C VAL A 91 -1.27 16.06 8.47
N VAL A 92 -0.30 15.56 7.72
CA VAL A 92 -0.41 14.25 7.07
C VAL A 92 -0.37 13.15 8.13
N THR A 93 -1.38 12.30 8.16
CA THR A 93 -1.48 11.12 9.04
C THR A 93 -1.34 9.81 8.26
N GLY A 94 -1.55 9.84 6.94
CA GLY A 94 -1.37 8.70 6.05
C GLY A 94 -1.07 9.17 4.63
N HIS A 95 -0.31 8.39 3.88
CA HIS A 95 0.07 8.72 2.52
C HIS A 95 0.45 7.44 1.77
N TRP A 96 -0.03 7.30 0.54
CA TRP A 96 0.36 6.21 -0.36
C TRP A 96 0.16 6.61 -1.82
N THR A 97 0.97 6.04 -2.69
CA THR A 97 0.74 6.06 -4.14
C THR A 97 -0.19 4.90 -4.51
N GLU A 98 -1.30 5.23 -5.14
CA GLU A 98 -2.20 4.24 -5.74
C GLU A 98 -1.89 4.16 -7.24
N ALA A 99 -1.63 2.97 -7.75
CA ALA A 99 -1.42 2.71 -9.17
C ALA A 99 -2.43 1.66 -9.66
N ILE A 100 -3.00 1.91 -10.84
CA ILE A 100 -3.95 1.01 -11.52
C ILE A 100 -3.53 0.86 -12.99
N GLY A 101 -3.56 -0.37 -13.50
CA GLY A 101 -3.18 -0.73 -14.86
C GLY A 101 -4.12 -1.79 -15.42
#